data_AF-A0A1H7UQ92-F1
#
_entry.id   AF-A0A1H7UQ92-F1
#
_cell.length_a   1.000
_cell.length_b   1.000
_cell.length_c   1.000
_cell.angle_alpha   90.00
_cell.angle_beta   90.00
_cell.angle_gamma   90.00
#
_symmetry.space_group_name_H-M   'P 1'
#
loop_
_entity.id
_entity.type
_entity.pdbx_description
1 polymer ?
#
loop_
_entity_poly.entity_id
_entity_poly.type
_entity_poly.pdbx_seq_one_letter_code
_entity_poly.pdbx_strand_id
1 'polypeptide(L)'
;MRKALFGVILVWMIAVDTLRAQQERYIMLDMLDSTYQTFHYTLNTASLYGVKNAIELYNVYIDDGTLALFSILPDFNNRKSWDPLDIRSINDQIFSDGAFRSLIREKSIAALDYKKSMRYRLIKRENGKDYVSKTCLLEVFNIREYSDKFNAPFGTINTGQSKLTVREMKALHRRFFPNSHFPLELQYTGYSMEDRSLIAREYLSRELEINGDKAYQFWTFIDWGVADGWNVQRGIDRFVYIPGKGIVGGSFDFYFYFQAKLDDTPSKKRYTISPAQQQANIMDEKVMLYFPY
;
A
#
# COMPACT_ATOMS: atom_id res chain seq x y z
N MET A 1 -29.16 17.65 42.81
CA MET A 1 -28.63 16.36 42.29
C MET A 1 -28.41 16.28 40.77
N ARG A 2 -28.77 17.27 39.94
CA ARG A 2 -28.56 17.20 38.47
C ARG A 2 -27.26 17.83 37.94
N LYS A 3 -26.51 18.59 38.73
CA LYS A 3 -25.25 19.24 38.29
C LYS A 3 -24.00 18.36 38.45
N ALA A 4 -24.03 17.35 39.32
CA ALA A 4 -22.91 16.44 39.52
C ALA A 4 -22.80 15.34 38.44
N LEU A 5 -23.93 14.97 37.81
CA LEU A 5 -23.96 13.90 36.81
C LEU A 5 -23.44 14.35 35.43
N PHE A 6 -23.61 15.63 35.08
CA PHE A 6 -23.11 16.19 33.81
C PHE A 6 -21.58 16.36 33.79
N GLY A 7 -20.95 16.67 34.94
CA GLY A 7 -19.50 16.78 35.04
C GLY A 7 -18.79 15.43 34.88
N VAL A 8 -19.37 14.35 35.39
CA VAL A 8 -18.77 13.00 35.30
C VAL A 8 -18.87 12.43 33.88
N ILE A 9 -19.95 12.70 33.15
CA ILE A 9 -20.12 12.25 31.76
C ILE A 9 -19.22 13.03 30.79
N LEU A 10 -19.03 14.34 31.01
CA LEU A 10 -18.13 15.16 30.19
C LEU A 10 -16.65 14.80 30.41
N VAL A 11 -16.26 14.48 31.65
CA VAL A 11 -14.89 14.01 31.97
C VAL A 11 -14.64 12.60 31.40
N TRP A 12 -15.65 11.73 31.34
CA TRP A 12 -15.53 10.43 30.68
C TRP A 12 -15.46 10.52 29.15
N MET A 13 -16.21 11.42 28.49
CA MET A 13 -16.08 11.61 27.04
C MET A 13 -14.73 12.22 26.66
N ILE A 14 -14.23 13.19 27.42
CA ILE A 14 -12.90 13.78 27.18
C ILE A 14 -11.78 12.76 27.47
N ALA A 15 -11.95 11.87 28.47
CA ALA A 15 -10.99 10.80 28.76
C ALA A 15 -10.99 9.68 27.71
N VAL A 16 -12.14 9.36 27.11
CA VAL A 16 -12.22 8.34 26.03
C VAL A 16 -11.70 8.90 24.69
N ASP A 17 -11.88 10.20 24.42
CA ASP A 17 -11.36 10.84 23.21
C ASP A 17 -9.84 11.08 23.27
N THR A 18 -9.26 11.28 24.48
CA THR A 18 -7.80 11.41 24.65
C THR A 18 -7.05 10.08 24.70
N LEU A 19 -7.71 8.96 25.03
CA LEU A 19 -7.15 7.60 24.97
C LEU A 19 -7.21 6.94 23.57
N ARG A 20 -7.76 7.64 22.58
CA ARG A 20 -7.79 7.20 21.17
C ARG A 20 -7.11 8.18 20.22
N ALA A 21 -6.19 9.01 20.72
CA ALA A 21 -5.04 9.37 19.90
C ALA A 21 -4.41 8.04 19.46
N GLN A 22 -4.63 7.69 18.21
CA GLN A 22 -4.36 6.38 17.65
C GLN A 22 -2.84 6.17 17.62
N GLN A 23 -2.27 5.70 18.73
CA GLN A 23 -0.83 5.67 18.99
C GLN A 23 -0.10 5.04 17.79
N GLU A 24 0.83 5.80 17.21
CA GLU A 24 1.71 5.30 16.16
C GLU A 24 2.48 4.10 16.72
N ARG A 25 2.66 3.09 15.87
CA ARG A 25 3.26 1.82 16.27
C ARG A 25 4.50 1.60 15.43
N TYR A 26 5.62 1.32 16.12
CA TYR A 26 6.93 1.33 15.49
C TYR A 26 7.48 -0.09 15.34
N ILE A 27 8.12 -0.35 14.20
CA ILE A 27 8.72 -1.64 13.87
C ILE A 27 10.17 -1.39 13.48
N MET A 28 11.11 -2.09 14.13
CA MET A 28 12.52 -1.94 13.83
C MET A 28 12.93 -2.76 12.61
N LEU A 29 13.62 -2.14 11.65
CA LEU A 29 14.23 -2.84 10.52
C LEU A 29 15.22 -3.90 10.98
N ASP A 30 16.09 -3.58 11.94
CA ASP A 30 17.08 -4.54 12.48
C ASP A 30 16.41 -5.83 13.01
N MET A 31 15.21 -5.71 13.60
CA MET A 31 14.44 -6.87 14.07
C MET A 31 13.94 -7.70 12.87
N LEU A 32 13.44 -7.03 11.83
CA LEU A 32 12.97 -7.69 10.61
C LEU A 32 14.10 -8.42 9.90
N ASP A 33 15.23 -7.75 9.69
CA ASP A 33 16.39 -8.29 8.97
C ASP A 33 17.10 -9.43 9.71
N SER A 34 17.03 -9.43 11.06
CA SER A 34 17.61 -10.50 11.88
C SER A 34 16.71 -11.73 12.05
N THR A 35 15.40 -11.57 11.82
CA THR A 35 14.40 -12.63 12.09
C THR A 35 13.81 -13.24 10.83
N TYR A 36 13.69 -12.44 9.76
CA TYR A 36 12.98 -12.81 8.53
C TYR A 36 13.88 -12.69 7.31
N GLN A 37 13.48 -13.32 6.21
CA GLN A 37 14.10 -13.05 4.93
C GLN A 37 13.56 -11.73 4.38
N THR A 38 14.45 -10.75 4.22
CA THR A 38 14.09 -9.41 3.76
C THR A 38 14.76 -9.05 2.43
N PHE A 39 14.07 -8.24 1.63
CA PHE A 39 14.60 -7.67 0.39
C PHE A 39 14.20 -6.21 0.27
N HIS A 40 15.18 -5.37 -0.08
CA HIS A 40 15.00 -3.92 -0.20
C HIS A 40 15.21 -3.46 -1.64
N TYR A 41 14.27 -2.68 -2.15
CA TYR A 41 14.35 -2.01 -3.46
C TYR A 41 14.00 -0.53 -3.37
N THR A 42 14.62 0.28 -4.22
CA THR A 42 14.27 1.69 -4.37
C THR A 42 13.68 1.94 -5.76
N LEU A 43 12.49 2.54 -5.79
CA LEU A 43 11.80 2.92 -7.01
C LEU A 43 11.99 4.41 -7.31
N ASN A 44 12.20 4.76 -8.57
CA ASN A 44 12.25 6.14 -9.03
C ASN A 44 10.91 6.56 -9.66
N THR A 45 10.34 7.66 -9.17
CA THR A 45 9.01 8.14 -9.57
C THR A 45 8.96 8.90 -10.89
N ALA A 46 10.11 9.22 -11.48
CA ALA A 46 10.18 10.12 -12.63
C ALA A 46 9.51 9.54 -13.88
N SER A 47 9.68 8.24 -14.13
CA SER A 47 9.13 7.58 -15.32
C SER A 47 7.59 7.48 -15.29
N LEU A 48 7.00 7.39 -14.10
CA LEU A 48 5.56 7.19 -13.95
C LEU A 48 4.80 8.47 -13.62
N TYR A 49 5.37 9.34 -12.77
CA TYR A 49 4.69 10.55 -12.25
C TYR A 49 5.31 11.87 -12.72
N GLY A 50 6.45 11.82 -13.42
CA GLY A 50 7.14 13.01 -13.93
C GLY A 50 7.85 13.86 -12.87
N VAL A 51 7.93 13.38 -11.62
CA VAL A 51 8.69 13.99 -10.52
C VAL A 51 9.79 13.06 -10.04
N LYS A 52 10.92 13.60 -9.61
CA LYS A 52 12.04 12.83 -9.07
C LYS A 52 11.91 12.70 -7.55
N ASN A 53 11.36 11.59 -7.09
CA ASN A 53 11.33 11.13 -5.71
C ASN A 53 11.70 9.63 -5.67
N ALA A 54 11.95 9.14 -4.46
CA ALA A 54 12.22 7.74 -4.19
C ALA A 54 11.09 7.12 -3.37
N ILE A 55 10.77 5.86 -3.64
CA ILE A 55 9.96 5.00 -2.78
C ILE A 55 10.83 3.82 -2.40
N GLU A 56 11.00 3.59 -1.10
CA GLU A 56 11.75 2.43 -0.58
C GLU A 56 10.76 1.30 -0.28
N LEU A 57 11.01 0.13 -0.84
CA LEU A 57 10.22 -1.08 -0.63
C LEU A 57 11.00 -2.05 0.26
N TYR A 58 10.42 -2.46 1.37
CA TYR A 58 10.94 -3.52 2.23
C TYR A 58 9.99 -4.71 2.18
N ASN A 59 10.43 -5.77 1.50
CA ASN A 59 9.76 -7.05 1.43
C ASN A 59 10.19 -7.90 2.61
N VAL A 60 9.24 -8.43 3.38
CA VAL A 60 9.50 -9.27 4.55
C VAL A 60 8.68 -10.54 4.41
N TYR A 61 9.36 -11.66 4.16
CA TYR A 61 8.72 -12.97 4.13
C TYR A 61 8.49 -13.47 5.55
N ILE A 62 7.23 -13.57 5.97
CA ILE A 62 6.87 -14.14 7.27
C ILE A 62 6.96 -15.67 7.23
N ASP A 63 6.59 -16.23 6.09
CA ASP A 63 6.73 -17.62 5.68
C ASP A 63 6.63 -17.69 4.15
N ASP A 64 6.75 -18.90 3.58
CA ASP A 64 6.68 -19.13 2.13
C ASP A 64 5.34 -18.70 1.50
N GLY A 65 4.30 -18.54 2.31
CA GLY A 65 2.95 -18.17 1.87
C GLY A 65 2.55 -16.73 2.17
N THR A 66 3.37 -15.94 2.87
CA THR A 66 2.96 -14.64 3.41
C THR A 66 4.07 -13.61 3.30
N LEU A 67 3.77 -12.53 2.57
CA LEU A 67 4.67 -11.40 2.36
C LEU A 67 4.08 -10.14 3.01
N ALA A 68 4.84 -9.50 3.89
CA ALA A 68 4.59 -8.13 4.30
C ALA A 68 5.43 -7.18 3.44
N LEU A 69 4.78 -6.20 2.81
CA LEU A 69 5.43 -5.12 2.08
C LEU A 69 5.30 -3.84 2.89
N PHE A 70 6.43 -3.23 3.22
CA PHE A 70 6.47 -1.83 3.65
C PHE A 70 6.92 -0.95 2.51
N SER A 71 6.14 0.09 2.21
CA SER A 71 6.49 1.10 1.22
C SER A 71 6.67 2.45 1.91
N ILE A 72 7.89 2.96 1.94
CA ILE A 72 8.19 4.29 2.45
C ILE A 72 7.95 5.30 1.34
N LEU A 73 6.89 6.10 1.49
CA LEU A 73 6.45 7.07 0.49
C LEU A 73 7.10 8.45 0.74
N PRO A 74 7.38 9.22 -0.32
CA PRO A 74 8.12 10.48 -0.21
C PRO A 74 7.28 11.60 0.38
N ASP A 75 7.85 12.37 1.31
CA ASP A 75 7.32 13.66 1.70
C ASP A 75 7.46 14.66 0.54
N PHE A 76 6.35 15.16 0.02
CA PHE A 76 6.36 16.06 -1.15
C PHE A 76 6.87 17.48 -0.84
N ASN A 77 6.98 17.87 0.43
CA ASN A 77 7.44 19.20 0.83
C ASN A 77 8.96 19.30 0.95
N ASN A 78 9.61 18.31 1.57
CA ASN A 78 11.07 18.33 1.79
C ASN A 78 11.81 17.14 1.16
N ARG A 79 11.10 16.19 0.52
CA ARG A 79 11.64 14.98 -0.13
C ARG A 79 12.45 14.05 0.77
N LYS A 80 12.41 14.27 2.09
CA LYS A 80 13.02 13.38 3.08
C LYS A 80 11.97 12.40 3.56
N SER A 81 12.20 11.11 3.35
CA SER A 81 11.31 10.04 3.78
C SER A 81 11.52 9.59 5.23
N TRP A 82 12.58 10.10 5.87
CA TRP A 82 13.03 9.71 7.21
C TRP A 82 13.33 10.95 8.06
N ASP A 83 12.89 10.92 9.31
CA ASP A 83 13.20 11.93 10.33
C ASP A 83 14.09 11.36 11.43
N PRO A 84 14.99 12.16 12.02
CA PRO A 84 15.71 11.76 13.23
C PRO A 84 14.76 11.40 14.38
N LEU A 85 15.10 10.39 15.16
CA LEU A 85 14.30 9.87 16.27
C LEU A 85 15.17 9.70 17.53
N ASP A 86 14.65 10.11 18.69
CA ASP A 86 15.17 9.62 19.98
C ASP A 86 14.36 8.39 20.40
N ILE A 87 14.91 7.20 20.17
CA ILE A 87 14.22 5.91 20.40
C ILE A 87 13.76 5.72 21.85
N ARG A 88 14.41 6.39 22.82
CA ARG A 88 14.04 6.31 24.24
C ARG A 88 12.67 6.90 24.52
N SER A 89 12.17 7.78 23.63
CA SER A 89 10.86 8.43 23.76
C SER A 89 9.67 7.54 23.38
N ILE A 90 9.92 6.38 22.75
CA ILE A 90 8.86 5.52 22.18
C ILE A 90 9.05 4.03 22.53
N ASN A 91 9.89 3.69 23.50
CA ASN A 91 10.33 2.31 23.75
C ASN A 91 9.17 1.33 24.02
N ASP A 92 8.08 1.81 24.61
CA ASP A 92 6.86 1.04 24.90
C ASP A 92 5.96 0.78 23.67
N GLN A 93 6.24 1.44 22.54
CA GLN A 93 5.47 1.38 21.30
C GLN A 93 6.15 0.56 20.20
N ILE A 94 7.35 0.06 20.48
CA ILE A 94 8.13 -0.76 19.56
C ILE A 94 7.59 -2.20 19.60
N PHE A 95 7.31 -2.73 18.42
CA PHE A 95 6.86 -4.11 18.27
C PHE A 95 7.95 -5.10 18.63
N SER A 96 7.60 -6.07 19.48
CA SER A 96 8.34 -7.32 19.55
C SER A 96 8.06 -8.16 18.29
N ASP A 97 8.96 -9.09 18.00
CA ASP A 97 8.77 -10.07 16.92
C ASP A 97 7.41 -10.79 17.02
N GLY A 98 7.07 -11.33 18.19
CA GLY A 98 5.80 -12.03 18.39
C GLY A 98 4.56 -11.15 18.16
N ALA A 99 4.63 -9.87 18.53
CA ALA A 99 3.56 -8.90 18.25
C ALA A 99 3.47 -8.60 16.74
N PHE A 100 4.61 -8.49 16.05
CA PHE A 100 4.67 -8.27 14.62
C PHE A 100 4.10 -9.46 13.85
N ARG A 101 4.53 -10.68 14.19
CA ARG A 101 4.00 -11.90 13.58
C ARG A 101 2.49 -12.05 13.78
N SER A 102 1.99 -11.72 14.97
CA SER A 102 0.55 -11.75 15.27
C SER A 102 -0.23 -10.73 14.41
N LEU A 103 0.31 -9.52 14.28
CA LEU A 103 -0.25 -8.47 13.42
C LEU A 103 -0.34 -8.92 11.96
N ILE A 104 0.75 -9.46 11.41
CA ILE A 104 0.76 -9.88 10.00
C ILE A 104 -0.20 -11.06 9.78
N ARG A 105 -0.24 -12.02 10.69
CA ARG A 105 -1.20 -13.13 10.63
C ARG A 105 -2.64 -12.65 10.62
N GLU A 106 -3.01 -11.72 11.51
CA GLU A 106 -4.34 -11.12 11.55
C GLU A 106 -4.69 -10.47 10.19
N LYS A 107 -3.79 -9.66 9.65
CA LYS A 107 -3.96 -9.01 8.35
C LYS A 107 -4.02 -9.99 7.18
N SER A 108 -3.29 -11.11 7.22
CA SER A 108 -3.27 -12.11 6.15
C SER A 108 -4.63 -12.76 5.90
N ILE A 109 -5.47 -12.87 6.94
CA ILE A 109 -6.81 -13.46 6.89
C ILE A 109 -7.95 -12.42 6.93
N ALA A 110 -7.65 -11.16 7.17
CA ALA A 110 -8.65 -10.12 7.31
C ALA A 110 -9.34 -9.74 5.98
N ALA A 111 -10.50 -9.09 6.09
CA ALA A 111 -11.21 -8.51 4.95
C ALA A 111 -10.43 -7.35 4.30
N LEU A 112 -10.89 -6.90 3.12
CA LEU A 112 -10.26 -5.85 2.29
C LEU A 112 -9.62 -4.72 3.10
N ASP A 113 -10.41 -4.10 3.98
CA ASP A 113 -10.05 -2.82 4.58
C ASP A 113 -8.96 -2.90 5.65
N TYR A 114 -8.61 -4.12 6.07
CA TYR A 114 -7.66 -4.36 7.15
C TYR A 114 -6.30 -4.84 6.67
N LYS A 115 -6.16 -5.20 5.38
CA LYS A 115 -4.89 -5.70 4.81
C LYS A 115 -3.83 -4.62 4.64
N LYS A 116 -4.26 -3.36 4.54
CA LYS A 116 -3.39 -2.21 4.29
C LYS A 116 -3.46 -1.20 5.43
N SER A 117 -2.36 -0.52 5.74
CA SER A 117 -2.35 0.51 6.79
C SER A 117 -1.19 1.48 6.68
N MET A 118 -1.47 2.77 6.89
CA MET A 118 -0.48 3.83 7.01
C MET A 118 -0.02 4.11 8.45
N ARG A 119 -0.50 3.31 9.42
CA ARG A 119 -0.35 3.59 10.86
C ARG A 119 0.96 3.11 11.48
N TYR A 120 1.67 2.24 10.76
CA TYR A 120 2.91 1.64 11.24
C TYR A 120 4.09 2.39 10.66
N ARG A 121 5.09 2.66 11.48
CA ARG A 121 6.33 3.34 11.09
C ARG A 121 7.50 2.37 11.19
N LEU A 122 8.43 2.47 10.25
CA LEU A 122 9.71 1.77 10.34
C LEU A 122 10.73 2.62 11.08
N ILE A 123 11.55 1.97 11.90
CA ILE A 123 12.73 2.56 12.53
C ILE A 123 13.95 1.90 11.91
N LYS A 124 14.92 2.72 11.50
CA LYS A 124 16.23 2.26 11.06
C LYS A 124 17.35 2.92 11.86
N ARG A 125 18.46 2.20 12.04
CA ARG A 125 19.66 2.72 12.69
C ARG A 125 20.78 2.87 11.66
N GLU A 126 21.29 4.08 11.52
CA GLU A 126 22.39 4.40 10.61
C GLU A 126 23.43 5.25 11.34
N ASN A 127 24.69 4.81 11.32
CA ASN A 127 25.81 5.53 11.96
C ASN A 127 25.56 5.91 13.44
N GLY A 128 24.95 4.99 14.20
CA GLY A 128 24.64 5.19 15.62
C GLY A 128 23.49 6.16 15.90
N LYS A 129 22.74 6.58 14.87
CA LYS A 129 21.54 7.42 15.01
C LYS A 129 20.31 6.68 14.55
N ASP A 130 19.19 6.95 15.21
CA ASP A 130 17.90 6.37 14.88
C ASP A 130 17.08 7.32 14.00
N TYR A 131 16.38 6.73 13.04
CA TYR A 131 15.51 7.42 12.12
C TYR A 131 14.16 6.71 12.03
N VAL A 132 13.09 7.48 11.83
CA VAL A 132 11.73 6.97 11.67
C VAL A 132 11.16 7.38 10.32
N SER A 133 10.45 6.45 9.67
CA SER A 133 9.78 6.71 8.40
C SER A 133 8.64 7.72 8.56
N LYS A 134 8.54 8.71 7.66
CA LYS A 134 7.47 9.72 7.71
C LYS A 134 6.13 9.26 7.20
N THR A 135 6.11 8.49 6.13
CA THR A 135 4.91 7.96 5.49
C THR A 135 5.22 6.54 5.08
N CYS A 136 4.57 5.58 5.73
CA CYS A 136 4.86 4.16 5.55
C CYS A 136 3.56 3.41 5.35
N LEU A 137 3.43 2.76 4.20
CA LEU A 137 2.33 1.88 3.89
C LEU A 137 2.74 0.44 4.19
N LEU A 138 2.04 -0.23 5.09
CA LEU A 138 2.12 -1.67 5.29
C LEU A 138 1.01 -2.36 4.50
N GLU A 139 1.38 -3.34 3.68
CA GLU A 139 0.47 -4.23 2.93
C GLU A 139 0.84 -5.68 3.20
N VAL A 140 -0.15 -6.56 3.32
CA VAL A 140 0.06 -8.00 3.53
C VAL A 140 -0.53 -8.79 2.36
N PHE A 141 0.32 -9.59 1.73
CA PHE A 141 -0.01 -10.45 0.60
C PHE A 141 0.10 -11.92 0.96
N ASN A 142 -0.87 -12.71 0.52
CA ASN A 142 -0.77 -14.17 0.45
C ASN A 142 -0.15 -14.54 -0.90
N ILE A 143 0.86 -15.41 -0.91
CA ILE A 143 1.47 -15.93 -2.13
C ILE A 143 0.86 -17.31 -2.42
N ARG A 144 0.19 -17.48 -3.57
CA ARG A 144 -0.54 -18.72 -3.90
C ARG A 144 -0.40 -19.06 -5.39
N GLU A 145 -0.70 -20.31 -5.71
CA GLU A 145 -0.76 -20.81 -7.10
C GLU A 145 -2.11 -21.51 -7.35
N TYR A 146 -3.19 -20.74 -7.28
CA TYR A 146 -4.54 -21.25 -7.53
C TYR A 146 -4.93 -21.09 -9.01
N SER A 147 -5.59 -22.11 -9.57
CA SER A 147 -6.30 -21.99 -10.84
C SER A 147 -7.45 -20.96 -10.75
N ASP A 148 -7.81 -20.34 -11.88
CA ASP A 148 -8.95 -19.40 -12.01
C ASP A 148 -10.30 -19.95 -11.59
N LYS A 149 -10.40 -21.28 -11.45
CA LYS A 149 -11.60 -21.93 -10.91
C LYS A 149 -11.85 -21.54 -9.45
N PHE A 150 -10.82 -21.12 -8.74
CA PHE A 150 -10.91 -20.62 -7.38
C PHE A 150 -10.90 -19.10 -7.37
N ASN A 151 -11.78 -18.50 -6.57
CA ASN A 151 -11.75 -17.08 -6.33
C ASN A 151 -10.58 -16.76 -5.36
N ALA A 152 -9.52 -16.14 -5.87
CA ALA A 152 -8.43 -15.66 -5.03
C ALA A 152 -8.87 -14.41 -4.26
N PRO A 153 -8.73 -14.38 -2.92
CA PRO A 153 -9.09 -13.20 -2.14
C PRO A 153 -8.12 -12.05 -2.43
N PHE A 154 -8.58 -10.82 -2.22
CA PHE A 154 -7.73 -9.63 -2.29
C PHE A 154 -6.49 -9.72 -1.40
N GLY A 155 -5.42 -9.03 -1.80
CA GLY A 155 -4.10 -9.21 -1.23
C GLY A 155 -3.55 -10.60 -1.51
N THR A 156 -3.79 -11.17 -2.70
CA THR A 156 -3.19 -12.45 -3.10
C THR A 156 -2.36 -12.29 -4.36
N ILE A 157 -1.08 -12.59 -4.25
CA ILE A 157 -0.18 -12.78 -5.39
C ILE A 157 -0.42 -14.20 -5.90
N ASN A 158 -1.36 -14.34 -6.84
CA ASN A 158 -1.69 -15.64 -7.44
C ASN A 158 -1.02 -15.80 -8.80
N THR A 159 0.06 -16.58 -8.89
CA THR A 159 0.78 -16.84 -10.15
C THR A 159 0.16 -17.98 -10.97
N GLY A 160 -0.77 -18.75 -10.39
CA GLY A 160 -1.47 -19.85 -11.05
C GLY A 160 -2.72 -19.44 -11.85
N GLN A 161 -3.10 -18.16 -11.82
CA GLN A 161 -4.26 -17.62 -12.52
C GLN A 161 -3.96 -17.35 -14.01
N SER A 162 -4.99 -17.34 -14.84
CA SER A 162 -4.91 -16.87 -16.22
C SER A 162 -4.62 -15.38 -16.26
N LYS A 163 -3.86 -15.00 -17.28
CA LYS A 163 -3.51 -13.61 -17.53
C LYS A 163 -4.75 -12.84 -17.96
N LEU A 164 -4.97 -11.67 -17.36
CA LEU A 164 -6.01 -10.75 -17.75
C LEU A 164 -5.49 -9.32 -17.58
N THR A 165 -5.50 -8.54 -18.65
CA THR A 165 -5.09 -7.12 -18.61
C THR A 165 -6.24 -6.21 -18.17
N VAL A 166 -5.89 -4.99 -17.76
CA VAL A 166 -6.85 -3.91 -17.45
C VAL A 166 -7.76 -3.63 -18.64
N ARG A 167 -7.23 -3.67 -19.88
CA ARG A 167 -7.99 -3.40 -21.10
C ARG A 167 -8.98 -4.52 -21.40
N GLU A 168 -8.57 -5.77 -21.24
CA GLU A 168 -9.47 -6.91 -21.39
C GLU A 168 -10.55 -6.91 -20.31
N MET A 169 -10.19 -6.67 -19.04
CA MET A 169 -11.19 -6.54 -17.98
C MET A 169 -12.16 -5.39 -18.27
N LYS A 170 -11.68 -4.24 -18.76
CA LYS A 170 -12.58 -3.14 -19.12
C LYS A 170 -13.59 -3.53 -20.19
N ALA A 171 -13.17 -4.30 -21.20
CA ALA A 171 -14.07 -4.82 -22.22
C ALA A 171 -15.10 -5.80 -21.63
N LEU A 172 -14.66 -6.71 -20.76
CA LEU A 172 -15.54 -7.63 -20.03
C LEU A 172 -16.53 -6.88 -19.14
N HIS A 173 -16.05 -5.94 -18.33
CA HIS A 173 -16.86 -5.14 -17.43
C HIS A 173 -17.96 -4.39 -18.18
N ARG A 174 -17.65 -3.75 -19.31
CA ARG A 174 -18.65 -3.06 -20.14
C ARG A 174 -19.71 -4.00 -20.72
N ARG A 175 -19.38 -5.28 -20.93
CA ARG A 175 -20.34 -6.29 -21.40
C ARG A 175 -21.29 -6.74 -20.29
N PHE A 176 -20.79 -6.95 -19.07
CA PHE A 176 -21.59 -7.46 -17.94
C PHE A 176 -22.27 -6.35 -17.13
N PHE A 177 -21.69 -5.14 -17.12
CA PHE A 177 -22.18 -3.97 -16.40
C PHE A 177 -22.29 -2.77 -17.35
N PRO A 178 -23.14 -2.83 -18.39
CA PRO A 178 -23.20 -1.80 -19.44
C PRO A 178 -23.59 -0.42 -18.93
N ASN A 179 -24.28 -0.34 -17.79
CA ASN A 179 -24.72 0.89 -17.16
C ASN A 179 -23.79 1.36 -16.03
N SER A 180 -22.65 0.67 -15.82
CA SER A 180 -21.69 1.01 -14.77
C SER A 180 -20.37 1.53 -15.35
N HIS A 181 -19.70 2.38 -14.58
CA HIS A 181 -18.39 2.90 -14.92
C HIS A 181 -17.29 1.87 -14.62
N PHE A 182 -16.24 1.84 -15.45
CA PHE A 182 -15.14 0.94 -15.16
C PHE A 182 -14.34 1.47 -13.95
N PRO A 183 -14.10 0.67 -12.90
CA PRO A 183 -13.57 1.17 -11.62
C PRO A 183 -12.23 1.91 -11.68
N LEU A 184 -11.40 1.65 -12.71
CA LEU A 184 -10.07 2.27 -12.88
C LEU A 184 -10.10 3.55 -13.75
N GLU A 185 -11.26 4.03 -14.20
CA GLU A 185 -11.37 5.29 -14.94
C GLU A 185 -11.31 6.51 -14.00
N LEU A 186 -10.31 7.38 -14.19
CA LEU A 186 -10.04 8.55 -13.35
C LEU A 186 -11.12 9.64 -13.39
N GLN A 187 -11.99 9.60 -14.40
CA GLN A 187 -13.12 10.54 -14.47
C GLN A 187 -14.23 10.22 -13.48
N TYR A 188 -14.20 9.02 -12.87
CA TYR A 188 -15.24 8.51 -11.97
C TYR A 188 -14.68 8.18 -10.59
N THR A 189 -13.90 9.09 -10.00
CA THR A 189 -13.15 8.79 -8.76
C THR A 189 -14.01 8.70 -7.51
N GLY A 190 -15.18 9.33 -7.52
CA GLY A 190 -16.20 9.20 -6.47
C GLY A 190 -17.14 8.00 -6.64
N TYR A 191 -17.00 7.23 -7.73
CA TYR A 191 -17.77 6.00 -7.92
C TYR A 191 -17.28 4.94 -6.93
N SER A 192 -18.23 4.21 -6.35
CA SER A 192 -17.97 3.05 -5.50
C SER A 192 -18.53 1.79 -6.15
N MET A 193 -17.72 0.75 -6.19
CA MET A 193 -18.11 -0.54 -6.75
C MET A 193 -19.01 -1.28 -5.75
N GLU A 194 -20.23 -1.64 -6.16
CA GLU A 194 -21.23 -2.25 -5.27
C GLU A 194 -20.72 -3.57 -4.65
N ASP A 195 -20.24 -4.50 -5.48
CA ASP A 195 -19.72 -5.81 -5.06
C ASP A 195 -18.24 -5.79 -4.67
N ARG A 196 -17.72 -4.63 -4.23
CA ARG A 196 -16.29 -4.43 -3.95
C ARG A 196 -15.69 -5.53 -3.09
N SER A 197 -16.35 -5.90 -2.00
CA SER A 197 -15.89 -6.95 -1.06
C SER A 197 -15.80 -8.35 -1.67
N LEU A 198 -16.50 -8.60 -2.78
CA LEU A 198 -16.61 -9.92 -3.40
C LEU A 198 -15.68 -10.08 -4.60
N ILE A 199 -15.48 -9.00 -5.38
CA ILE A 199 -14.78 -9.07 -6.66
C ILE A 199 -13.42 -8.38 -6.67
N ALA A 200 -13.12 -7.53 -5.69
CA ALA A 200 -11.82 -6.87 -5.62
C ALA A 200 -10.70 -7.90 -5.41
N ARG A 201 -9.68 -7.84 -6.27
CA ARG A 201 -8.52 -8.73 -6.25
C ARG A 201 -7.39 -8.21 -7.13
N GLU A 202 -6.22 -8.84 -6.99
CA GLU A 202 -5.07 -8.66 -7.85
C GLU A 202 -5.13 -9.66 -9.02
N TYR A 203 -5.14 -9.14 -10.26
CA TYR A 203 -5.06 -9.93 -11.48
C TYR A 203 -3.63 -9.98 -11.98
N LEU A 204 -3.17 -11.18 -12.35
CA LEU A 204 -1.95 -11.35 -13.12
C LEU A 204 -2.21 -10.86 -14.54
N SER A 205 -1.45 -9.90 -15.06
CA SER A 205 -1.62 -9.44 -16.45
C SER A 205 -0.59 -10.03 -17.40
N ARG A 206 0.65 -10.21 -16.96
CA ARG A 206 1.73 -10.73 -17.80
C ARG A 206 2.86 -11.35 -17.01
N GLU A 207 3.60 -12.22 -17.70
CA GLU A 207 4.92 -12.68 -17.29
C GLU A 207 5.95 -11.89 -18.07
N LEU A 208 7.08 -11.61 -17.43
CA LEU A 208 8.20 -10.89 -18.02
C LEU A 208 9.51 -11.39 -17.41
N GLU A 209 10.63 -10.99 -17.98
CA GLU A 209 11.95 -11.32 -17.47
C GLU A 209 12.64 -10.04 -16.99
N ILE A 210 13.18 -10.05 -15.76
CA ILE A 210 14.00 -8.95 -15.22
C ILE A 210 15.32 -9.53 -14.78
N ASN A 211 16.42 -9.10 -15.40
CA ASN A 211 17.77 -9.54 -15.05
C ASN A 211 17.94 -11.07 -15.02
N GLY A 212 17.26 -11.77 -15.94
CA GLY A 212 17.26 -13.23 -16.02
C GLY A 212 16.28 -13.95 -15.08
N ASP A 213 15.63 -13.23 -14.16
CA ASP A 213 14.59 -13.80 -13.31
C ASP A 213 13.22 -13.75 -13.98
N LYS A 214 12.45 -14.83 -13.81
CA LYS A 214 11.02 -14.84 -14.13
C LYS A 214 10.26 -13.91 -13.17
N ALA A 215 9.55 -12.95 -13.74
CA ALA A 215 8.78 -11.95 -13.03
C ALA A 215 7.31 -11.96 -13.45
N TYR A 216 6.43 -11.59 -12.54
CA TYR A 216 4.98 -11.60 -12.72
C TYR A 216 4.43 -10.21 -12.42
N GLN A 217 3.71 -9.64 -13.37
CA GLN A 217 3.11 -8.32 -13.21
C GLN A 217 1.62 -8.44 -12.90
N PHE A 218 1.21 -7.72 -11.86
CA PHE A 218 -0.15 -7.69 -11.35
C PHE A 218 -0.74 -6.30 -11.40
N TRP A 219 -2.07 -6.23 -11.39
CA TRP A 219 -2.84 -5.01 -11.21
C TRP A 219 -4.07 -5.25 -10.33
N THR A 220 -4.48 -4.22 -9.60
CA THR A 220 -5.53 -4.32 -8.59
C THR A 220 -6.87 -3.85 -9.16
N PHE A 221 -7.86 -4.74 -9.18
CA PHE A 221 -9.23 -4.41 -9.56
C PHE A 221 -10.02 -3.91 -8.35
N ILE A 222 -10.13 -2.59 -8.21
CA ILE A 222 -10.88 -1.92 -7.16
C ILE A 222 -11.24 -0.51 -7.65
N ASP A 223 -12.30 0.08 -7.10
CA ASP A 223 -12.68 1.48 -7.37
C ASP A 223 -11.74 2.48 -6.71
N TRP A 224 -11.79 3.72 -7.19
CA TRP A 224 -11.04 4.84 -6.60
C TRP A 224 -11.63 5.29 -5.27
N GLY A 225 -12.95 5.24 -5.06
CA GLY A 225 -13.60 5.52 -3.78
C GLY A 225 -13.12 6.80 -3.08
N VAL A 226 -12.70 7.82 -3.84
CA VAL A 226 -12.11 9.05 -3.31
C VAL A 226 -13.24 10.05 -3.03
N ALA A 227 -13.80 9.97 -1.84
CA ALA A 227 -14.67 11.02 -1.30
C ALA A 227 -13.83 12.06 -0.54
N ASP A 228 -12.99 11.59 0.40
CA ASP A 228 -12.53 12.43 1.52
C ASP A 228 -11.04 12.33 1.88
N GLY A 229 -10.24 11.54 1.16
CA GLY A 229 -8.80 11.42 1.44
C GLY A 229 -8.08 10.38 0.57
N TRP A 230 -6.87 9.98 1.01
CA TRP A 230 -6.13 8.88 0.37
C TRP A 230 -6.94 7.58 0.42
N ASN A 231 -7.18 6.98 -0.75
CA ASN A 231 -7.72 5.61 -0.79
C ASN A 231 -6.58 4.61 -0.54
N VAL A 232 -6.17 4.51 0.73
CA VAL A 232 -5.12 3.59 1.22
C VAL A 232 -5.41 2.14 0.82
N GLN A 233 -6.67 1.76 0.60
CA GLN A 233 -7.05 0.41 0.23
C GLN A 233 -6.55 0.00 -1.17
N ARG A 234 -6.25 0.98 -2.03
CA ARG A 234 -5.59 0.71 -3.31
C ARG A 234 -4.15 0.28 -3.11
N GLY A 235 -3.42 0.95 -2.22
CA GLY A 235 -2.03 0.66 -1.90
C GLY A 235 -1.15 0.64 -3.14
N ILE A 236 -0.35 -0.41 -3.29
CA ILE A 236 0.36 -0.66 -4.54
C ILE A 236 -0.61 -1.14 -5.63
N ASP A 237 -0.96 -0.23 -6.54
CA ASP A 237 -2.03 -0.40 -7.53
C ASP A 237 -1.71 -1.44 -8.61
N ARG A 238 -0.44 -1.45 -9.04
CA ARG A 238 0.13 -2.31 -10.07
C ARG A 238 1.54 -2.61 -9.63
N PHE A 239 1.96 -3.86 -9.72
CA PHE A 239 3.25 -4.27 -9.17
C PHE A 239 3.88 -5.43 -9.91
N VAL A 240 5.18 -5.62 -9.71
CA VAL A 240 5.93 -6.73 -10.25
C VAL A 240 6.51 -7.54 -9.11
N TYR A 241 6.21 -8.83 -9.11
CA TYR A 241 6.66 -9.81 -8.14
C TYR A 241 7.65 -10.78 -8.79
N ILE A 242 8.75 -11.06 -8.10
CA ILE A 242 9.71 -12.10 -8.45
C ILE A 242 9.71 -13.12 -7.30
N PRO A 243 9.40 -14.41 -7.56
CA PRO A 243 9.47 -15.46 -6.54
C PRO A 243 10.82 -15.47 -5.83
N GLY A 244 10.78 -15.51 -4.49
CA GLY A 244 12.00 -15.49 -3.67
C GLY A 244 12.74 -14.15 -3.61
N LYS A 245 12.26 -13.10 -4.28
CA LYS A 245 12.80 -11.72 -4.19
C LYS A 245 11.76 -10.69 -3.74
N GLY A 246 10.47 -11.03 -3.88
CA GLY A 246 9.38 -10.17 -3.44
C GLY A 246 8.89 -9.22 -4.53
N ILE A 247 8.25 -8.13 -4.11
CA ILE A 247 7.79 -7.07 -4.98
C ILE A 247 8.94 -6.12 -5.28
N VAL A 248 9.27 -6.01 -6.56
CA VAL A 248 10.44 -5.27 -7.07
C VAL A 248 10.06 -4.05 -7.93
N GLY A 249 8.76 -3.83 -8.12
CA GLY A 249 8.25 -2.71 -8.90
C GLY A 249 6.80 -2.41 -8.53
N GLY A 250 6.38 -1.15 -8.72
CA GLY A 250 5.11 -0.68 -8.19
C GLY A 250 4.59 0.61 -8.80
N SER A 251 3.32 0.90 -8.55
CA SER A 251 2.67 2.20 -8.71
C SER A 251 1.83 2.53 -7.47
N PHE A 252 1.83 3.79 -7.05
CA PHE A 252 1.12 4.29 -5.87
C PHE A 252 0.21 5.47 -6.26
N ASP A 253 -0.75 5.23 -7.15
CA ASP A 253 -1.52 6.31 -7.78
C ASP A 253 -2.37 7.06 -6.75
N PHE A 254 -2.89 6.33 -5.76
CA PHE A 254 -3.64 6.89 -4.63
C PHE A 254 -2.85 7.97 -3.87
N TYR A 255 -1.52 7.88 -3.81
CA TYR A 255 -0.67 8.77 -3.02
C TYR A 255 -0.21 10.00 -3.82
N PHE A 256 0.11 9.78 -5.09
CA PHE A 256 0.63 10.81 -5.97
C PHE A 256 -0.50 11.67 -6.54
N TYR A 257 -1.57 11.04 -7.04
CA TYR A 257 -2.60 11.73 -7.82
C TYR A 257 -3.77 12.24 -6.96
N PHE A 258 -4.07 11.58 -5.83
CA PHE A 258 -5.19 11.93 -4.99
C PHE A 258 -4.72 12.62 -3.70
N GLN A 259 -5.13 13.88 -3.54
CA GLN A 259 -4.76 14.70 -2.40
C GLN A 259 -5.67 14.38 -1.21
N ALA A 260 -5.10 14.22 -0.02
CA ALA A 260 -5.90 14.21 1.20
C ALA A 260 -6.49 15.60 1.44
N LYS A 261 -7.74 15.71 1.90
CA LYS A 261 -8.44 17.01 2.07
C LYS A 261 -7.68 18.06 2.88
N LEU A 262 -6.82 17.63 3.81
CA LEU A 262 -6.03 18.49 4.71
C LEU A 262 -4.57 18.70 4.27
N ASP A 263 -4.15 18.06 3.18
CA ASP A 263 -2.80 18.21 2.66
C ASP A 263 -2.80 19.35 1.64
N ASP A 264 -2.04 20.42 1.88
CA ASP A 264 -1.97 21.61 1.02
C ASP A 264 -0.86 21.55 -0.03
N THR A 265 -0.15 20.42 -0.11
CA THR A 265 0.97 20.26 -1.04
C THR A 265 0.50 20.44 -2.49
N PRO A 266 1.06 21.40 -3.24
CA PRO A 266 0.69 21.63 -4.63
C PRO A 266 0.86 20.37 -5.50
N SER A 267 -0.12 20.08 -6.36
CA SER A 267 -0.09 18.91 -7.27
C SER A 267 1.21 18.80 -8.06
N LYS A 268 1.79 19.92 -8.52
CA LYS A 268 3.08 19.97 -9.24
C LYS A 268 4.27 19.40 -8.47
N LYS A 269 4.21 19.31 -7.14
CA LYS A 269 5.25 18.65 -6.32
C LYS A 269 5.06 17.13 -6.28
N ARG A 270 3.83 16.66 -6.53
CA ARG A 270 3.45 15.25 -6.53
C ARG A 270 3.58 14.63 -7.90
N TYR A 271 3.12 15.30 -8.95
CA TYR A 271 3.20 14.81 -10.32
C TYR A 271 3.22 15.98 -11.31
N THR A 272 3.75 15.74 -12.50
CA THR A 272 3.76 16.73 -13.60
C THR A 272 3.11 16.22 -14.88
N ILE A 273 2.71 14.94 -14.89
CA ILE A 273 2.03 14.32 -16.02
C ILE A 273 0.57 14.77 -16.13
N SER A 274 0.02 14.74 -17.35
CA SER A 274 -1.37 15.09 -17.60
C SER A 274 -2.34 14.00 -17.12
N PRO A 275 -3.62 14.32 -16.85
CA PRO A 275 -4.64 13.31 -16.55
C PRO A 275 -4.78 12.24 -17.63
N ALA A 276 -4.65 12.62 -18.91
CA ALA A 276 -4.68 11.68 -20.03
C ALA A 276 -3.47 10.72 -20.00
N GLN A 277 -2.28 11.23 -19.71
CA GLN A 277 -1.08 10.40 -19.54
C GLN A 277 -1.22 9.47 -18.33
N GLN A 278 -1.79 9.93 -17.22
CA GLN A 278 -2.03 9.08 -16.05
C GLN A 278 -3.03 7.97 -16.37
N GLN A 279 -4.14 8.29 -17.04
CA GLN A 279 -5.10 7.28 -17.48
C GLN A 279 -4.45 6.26 -18.42
N ALA A 280 -3.64 6.72 -19.38
CA ALA A 280 -2.90 5.83 -20.27
C ALA A 280 -1.94 4.91 -19.49
N ASN A 281 -1.18 5.46 -18.54
CA ASN A 281 -0.30 4.69 -17.67
C ASN A 281 -1.07 3.58 -16.95
N ILE A 282 -2.25 3.89 -16.37
CA ILE A 282 -3.13 2.92 -15.71
C ILE A 282 -3.57 1.82 -16.67
N MET A 283 -4.08 2.20 -17.85
CA MET A 283 -4.60 1.24 -18.84
C MET A 283 -3.51 0.36 -19.47
N ASP A 284 -2.27 0.86 -19.53
CA ASP A 284 -1.10 0.13 -20.03
C ASP A 284 -0.35 -0.61 -18.91
N GLU A 285 -0.86 -0.51 -17.68
CA GLU A 285 -0.33 -1.13 -16.47
C GLU A 285 1.10 -0.71 -16.13
N LYS A 286 1.53 0.50 -16.52
CA LYS A 286 2.91 0.94 -16.27
C LYS A 286 3.24 0.97 -14.78
N VAL A 287 4.45 0.51 -14.45
CA VAL A 287 5.00 0.48 -13.09
C VAL A 287 6.38 1.13 -13.07
N MET A 288 6.79 1.61 -11.91
CA MET A 288 8.19 1.88 -11.63
C MET A 288 8.87 0.54 -11.33
N LEU A 289 10.04 0.28 -11.92
CA LEU A 289 10.87 -0.88 -11.59
C LEU A 289 12.03 -0.43 -10.70
N TYR A 290 12.51 -1.34 -9.85
CA TYR A 290 13.76 -1.13 -9.15
C TYR A 290 14.91 -0.95 -10.15
N PHE A 291 15.82 -0.05 -9.82
CA PHE A 291 17.07 0.07 -10.53
C PHE A 291 18.11 -0.75 -9.76
N PRO A 292 18.72 -1.79 -10.33
CA PRO A 292 19.98 -2.29 -9.80
C PRO A 292 21.00 -1.15 -9.94
N TYR A 293 21.58 -0.72 -8.83
CA TYR A 293 22.75 0.16 -8.83
C TYR A 293 23.97 -0.59 -9.38
#